data_AF-S3E361-F1
#
_entry.id   AF-S3E361-F1
#
_cell.length_a   1.000
_cell.length_b   1.000
_cell.length_c   1.000
_cell.angle_alpha   90.00
_cell.angle_beta   90.00
_cell.angle_gamma   90.00
#
_symmetry.space_group_name_H-M   'P 1'
#
loop_
_entity.id
_entity.type
_entity.pdbx_description
1 polymer ?
#
loop_
_entity_poly.entity_id
_entity_poly.type
_entity_poly.pdbx_seq_one_letter_code
_entity_poly.pdbx_strand_id
1 'polypeptide(L)'
;MVLMRHEIKPDFKHPIDPLPSSHESQSSRDPSPPPYTPSASSSGSRYAPSLASVPPPSHHQRTETEGPIPLSTSPRTELPSISSKKPLSLVGPLTVRGSIECSSTVTLSDDVEVTSSVQSGGPLKLINGINILGGVEGRADVDLSDSVTIGGGVEARANVRIKGGAKGVRIGGGLDARAVVDIDSGSGSVVVGGEIDGRSNVNLRGRIDVLGDVSARGGVVLDGSVFVKGCVDSRGGIEIKSRGEYRLQVQGKVDAHGSISLDGLIDVDRFVSAKGNVKIDGEVRIRESVEARGNADVYGNVETGDFSTRGNLTVRGKLHVRGDLEVRGQVNVIGSGDLIVDGRYKTKGR
;
A
#
# COMPACT_ATOMS: atom_id res chain seq x y z
N MET A 1 14.31 -20.53 -29.02
CA MET A 1 13.41 -21.26 -28.11
C MET A 1 14.13 -22.53 -27.64
N VAL A 2 14.87 -22.44 -26.54
CA VAL A 2 15.54 -23.61 -25.93
C VAL A 2 14.64 -24.04 -24.77
N LEU A 3 13.87 -25.11 -24.98
CA LEU A 3 13.02 -25.70 -23.94
C LEU A 3 13.80 -26.87 -23.33
N MET A 4 14.51 -26.68 -22.22
CA MET A 4 15.10 -27.79 -21.49
C MET A 4 14.13 -28.25 -20.39
N ARG A 5 13.39 -29.33 -20.65
CA ARG A 5 12.72 -30.12 -19.61
C ARG A 5 13.72 -31.14 -19.07
N HIS A 6 14.05 -31.08 -17.78
CA HIS A 6 14.74 -32.17 -17.09
C HIS A 6 13.71 -32.95 -16.25
N GLU A 7 13.33 -34.13 -16.73
CA GLU A 7 12.63 -35.15 -15.94
C GLU A 7 13.65 -36.00 -15.21
N ILE A 8 13.61 -36.00 -13.87
CA ILE A 8 14.36 -36.95 -13.04
C ILE A 8 13.36 -37.94 -12.45
N LYS A 9 13.56 -39.23 -12.75
CA LYS A 9 12.81 -40.36 -12.16
C LYS A 9 13.22 -40.57 -10.68
N PRO A 10 12.30 -40.84 -9.75
CA PRO A 10 12.64 -41.22 -8.39
C PRO A 10 12.91 -42.73 -8.30
N ASP A 11 14.09 -43.10 -7.81
CA ASP A 11 14.42 -44.47 -7.40
C ASP A 11 13.93 -44.71 -5.96
N PHE A 12 12.96 -45.60 -5.80
CA PHE A 12 12.46 -46.08 -4.51
C PHE A 12 13.31 -47.26 -4.01
N LYS A 13 13.89 -47.14 -2.81
CA LYS A 13 14.16 -48.29 -1.92
C LYS A 13 13.96 -47.90 -0.45
N HIS A 14 12.88 -48.40 0.15
CA HIS A 14 12.72 -48.55 1.60
C HIS A 14 13.44 -49.83 2.07
N PRO A 15 13.77 -49.92 3.37
CA PRO A 15 13.00 -50.84 4.21
C PRO A 15 12.47 -50.20 5.51
N ILE A 16 11.40 -50.85 6.00
CA ILE A 16 10.55 -50.56 7.15
C ILE A 16 11.18 -51.17 8.41
N ASP A 17 11.08 -50.48 9.56
CA ASP A 17 11.05 -51.12 10.89
C ASP A 17 9.99 -50.45 11.78
N PRO A 18 9.32 -51.20 12.68
CA PRO A 18 8.08 -50.78 13.33
C PRO A 18 8.30 -50.10 14.69
N LEU A 19 7.43 -49.13 15.02
CA LEU A 19 7.31 -48.53 16.36
C LEU A 19 5.99 -48.98 17.04
N PRO A 20 5.97 -49.18 18.36
CA PRO A 20 4.85 -49.79 19.06
C PRO A 20 3.76 -48.80 19.52
N SER A 21 2.61 -49.40 19.75
CA SER A 21 1.30 -48.93 20.21
C SER A 21 1.26 -47.91 21.35
N SER A 22 0.33 -46.95 21.24
CA SER A 22 -0.27 -46.28 22.40
C SER A 22 -1.79 -46.11 22.21
N HIS A 23 -2.47 -46.13 23.35
CA HIS A 23 -3.88 -46.44 23.58
C HIS A 23 -4.91 -45.41 23.09
N GLU A 24 -6.11 -45.94 22.89
CA GLU A 24 -7.40 -45.31 22.64
C GLU A 24 -7.75 -44.15 23.58
N SER A 25 -8.40 -43.12 23.02
CA SER A 25 -9.50 -42.43 23.69
C SER A 25 -10.44 -41.81 22.66
N GLN A 26 -11.71 -42.20 22.77
CA GLN A 26 -12.84 -41.84 21.92
C GLN A 26 -13.33 -40.42 22.24
N SER A 27 -13.77 -39.67 21.23
CA SER A 27 -14.69 -38.52 21.39
C SER A 27 -15.27 -38.07 20.04
N SER A 28 -16.57 -38.37 19.88
CA SER A 28 -17.63 -37.72 19.06
C SER A 28 -17.29 -37.00 17.74
N ARG A 29 -17.81 -37.57 16.64
CA ARG A 29 -18.18 -36.85 15.40
C ARG A 29 -19.69 -36.67 15.35
N ASP A 30 -20.15 -35.47 15.06
CA ASP A 30 -21.54 -35.12 14.78
C ASP A 30 -21.61 -34.63 13.31
N PRO A 31 -22.46 -35.16 12.42
CA PRO A 31 -22.58 -34.69 11.04
C PRO A 31 -23.80 -33.78 10.83
N SER A 32 -23.58 -32.70 10.06
CA SER A 32 -24.55 -31.71 9.59
C SER A 32 -25.72 -32.29 8.77
N PRO A 33 -26.90 -31.62 8.73
CA PRO A 33 -28.05 -32.05 7.92
C PRO A 33 -28.02 -31.56 6.45
N PRO A 34 -28.80 -32.20 5.54
CA PRO A 34 -28.76 -31.96 4.09
C PRO A 34 -29.70 -30.82 3.60
N PRO A 35 -29.62 -30.40 2.31
CA PRO A 35 -30.28 -29.20 1.79
C PRO A 35 -31.70 -29.47 1.23
N TYR A 36 -32.54 -28.43 1.27
CA TYR A 36 -33.91 -28.41 0.74
C TYR A 36 -33.95 -28.21 -0.79
N THR A 37 -34.80 -28.97 -1.47
CA THR A 37 -35.26 -28.76 -2.86
C THR A 37 -36.67 -28.15 -2.89
N PRO A 38 -37.00 -27.20 -3.80
CA PRO A 38 -38.37 -26.69 -3.95
C PRO A 38 -39.17 -27.48 -4.99
N SER A 39 -40.39 -27.85 -4.61
CA SER A 39 -41.41 -28.52 -5.42
C SER A 39 -42.18 -27.54 -6.32
N ALA A 40 -42.51 -27.99 -7.53
CA ALA A 40 -43.36 -27.30 -8.50
C ALA A 40 -44.84 -27.74 -8.42
N SER A 41 -45.67 -27.06 -9.23
CA SER A 41 -47.08 -27.31 -9.62
C SER A 41 -48.13 -26.59 -8.75
N SER A 42 -49.23 -26.00 -9.23
CA SER A 42 -49.98 -26.08 -10.51
C SER A 42 -50.95 -24.86 -10.58
N SER A 43 -51.12 -24.17 -11.72
CA SER A 43 -52.17 -24.29 -12.76
C SER A 43 -53.40 -23.35 -12.64
N GLY A 44 -53.80 -22.73 -13.76
CA GLY A 44 -55.13 -22.12 -13.98
C GLY A 44 -55.11 -20.81 -14.79
N SER A 45 -54.88 -20.83 -16.11
CA SER A 45 -55.89 -20.79 -17.21
C SER A 45 -56.54 -19.42 -17.53
N ARG A 46 -56.08 -18.86 -18.67
CA ARG A 46 -56.80 -18.18 -19.78
C ARG A 46 -57.88 -17.13 -19.46
N TYR A 47 -57.64 -15.89 -19.93
CA TYR A 47 -58.50 -15.15 -20.89
C TYR A 47 -57.69 -13.99 -21.51
N ALA A 48 -57.86 -13.77 -22.82
CA ALA A 48 -57.44 -12.59 -23.60
C ALA A 48 -58.72 -11.90 -24.13
N PRO A 49 -58.72 -10.80 -24.91
CA PRO A 49 -57.79 -9.66 -25.08
C PRO A 49 -58.50 -8.28 -24.95
N SER A 50 -57.78 -7.15 -24.97
CA SER A 50 -58.10 -5.97 -25.81
C SER A 50 -57.14 -4.80 -25.56
N LEU A 51 -56.59 -4.29 -26.67
CA LEU A 51 -55.88 -3.02 -26.77
C LEU A 51 -56.91 -1.89 -26.82
N ALA A 52 -56.86 -0.96 -25.86
CA ALA A 52 -57.49 0.34 -25.98
C ALA A 52 -56.65 1.41 -25.26
N SER A 53 -56.05 2.29 -26.06
CA SER A 53 -55.85 3.73 -25.81
C SER A 53 -55.29 4.18 -24.45
N VAL A 54 -53.99 4.50 -24.42
CA VAL A 54 -53.36 5.33 -23.40
C VAL A 54 -53.54 6.82 -23.78
N PRO A 55 -54.19 7.66 -22.95
CA PRO A 55 -54.05 9.12 -23.05
C PRO A 55 -52.82 9.61 -22.26
N PRO A 56 -52.21 10.75 -22.62
CA PRO A 56 -51.00 11.26 -21.97
C PRO A 56 -51.29 11.83 -20.57
N PRO A 57 -50.28 11.93 -19.69
CA PRO A 57 -50.49 12.30 -18.29
C PRO A 57 -50.76 13.81 -18.15
N SER A 58 -51.86 14.14 -17.49
CA SER A 58 -52.21 15.49 -17.05
C SER A 58 -51.68 15.78 -15.65
N HIS A 59 -50.82 16.81 -15.56
CA HIS A 59 -50.54 17.70 -14.44
C HIS A 59 -50.92 17.22 -13.02
N HIS A 60 -49.92 16.75 -12.26
CA HIS A 60 -49.88 16.98 -10.82
C HIS A 60 -48.86 18.08 -10.50
N GLN A 61 -49.37 19.06 -9.77
CA GLN A 61 -48.74 20.31 -9.39
C GLN A 61 -47.36 20.09 -8.73
N ARG A 62 -46.35 20.78 -9.27
CA ARG A 62 -45.16 21.16 -8.50
C ARG A 62 -45.64 22.10 -7.39
N THR A 63 -45.55 21.66 -6.15
CA THR A 63 -45.35 22.61 -5.04
C THR A 63 -43.88 23.00 -5.04
N GLU A 64 -43.60 24.11 -5.73
CA GLU A 64 -42.38 24.88 -5.53
C GLU A 64 -42.41 25.45 -4.12
N THR A 65 -41.68 24.81 -3.21
CA THR A 65 -41.14 25.48 -2.03
C THR A 65 -39.74 25.97 -2.40
N GLU A 66 -39.67 27.14 -3.02
CA GLU A 66 -38.51 28.02 -2.89
C GLU A 66 -38.47 28.53 -1.44
N GLY A 67 -37.84 27.75 -0.58
CA GLY A 67 -37.35 28.24 0.72
C GLY A 67 -35.82 28.13 0.70
N PRO A 68 -35.07 29.12 1.23
CA PRO A 68 -33.64 28.94 1.39
C PRO A 68 -33.39 27.68 2.23
N ILE A 69 -32.59 26.76 1.68
CA ILE A 69 -32.05 25.63 2.44
C ILE A 69 -31.39 26.24 3.68
N PRO A 70 -31.78 25.87 4.91
CA PRO A 70 -31.06 26.35 6.08
C PRO A 70 -29.66 25.75 6.00
N LEU A 71 -28.70 26.56 5.57
CA LEU A 71 -27.28 26.36 5.86
C LEU A 71 -27.20 26.30 7.37
N SER A 72 -27.21 25.09 7.93
CA SER A 72 -26.87 24.85 9.33
C SER A 72 -25.38 25.05 9.49
N THR A 73 -24.93 26.30 9.32
CA THR A 73 -23.62 26.74 9.78
C THR A 73 -23.78 27.06 11.25
N SER A 74 -23.57 26.06 12.11
CA SER A 74 -23.21 26.37 13.49
C SER A 74 -22.08 27.42 13.43
N PRO A 75 -22.19 28.54 14.15
CA PRO A 75 -21.20 29.61 14.02
C PRO A 75 -19.83 29.06 14.42
N ARG A 76 -18.91 28.93 13.45
CA ARG A 76 -17.51 28.64 13.74
C ARG A 76 -16.93 29.84 14.48
N THR A 77 -16.20 29.58 15.55
CA THR A 77 -15.44 30.65 16.21
C THR A 77 -14.32 31.09 15.28
N GLU A 78 -14.27 32.38 14.93
CA GLU A 78 -13.18 32.92 14.11
C GLU A 78 -12.09 33.52 15.00
N LEU A 79 -10.85 33.06 14.79
CA LEU A 79 -9.65 33.57 15.44
C LEU A 79 -8.73 34.23 14.40
N PRO A 80 -8.04 35.33 14.74
CA PRO A 80 -6.98 35.87 13.90
C PRO A 80 -5.75 34.95 13.91
N SER A 81 -4.66 35.36 13.26
CA SER A 81 -3.37 34.65 13.40
C SER A 81 -2.96 34.54 14.86
N ILE A 82 -2.36 33.40 15.24
CA ILE A 82 -2.03 33.07 16.62
C ILE A 82 -0.51 32.96 16.75
N SER A 83 0.08 33.74 17.65
CA SER A 83 1.48 33.60 18.07
C SER A 83 1.55 33.31 19.57
N SER A 84 2.12 32.15 19.95
CA SER A 84 2.21 31.73 21.35
C SER A 84 3.60 31.19 21.71
N LYS A 85 4.03 31.45 22.95
CA LYS A 85 5.20 30.79 23.55
C LYS A 85 4.83 29.63 24.46
N LYS A 86 3.56 29.52 24.84
CA LYS A 86 3.02 28.45 25.69
C LYS A 86 2.35 27.37 24.83
N PRO A 87 2.17 26.14 25.35
CA PRO A 87 1.41 25.11 24.65
C PRO A 87 0.04 25.63 24.20
N LEU A 88 -0.32 25.33 22.96
CA LEU A 88 -1.58 25.75 22.35
C LEU A 88 -2.44 24.50 22.09
N SER A 89 -3.67 24.50 22.62
CA SER A 89 -4.66 23.46 22.34
C SER A 89 -5.93 24.13 21.84
N LEU A 90 -6.33 23.84 20.60
CA LEU A 90 -7.54 24.35 19.99
C LEU A 90 -8.47 23.19 19.67
N VAL A 91 -9.73 23.30 20.11
CA VAL A 91 -10.78 22.33 19.85
C VAL A 91 -11.90 23.05 19.12
N GLY A 92 -12.28 22.56 17.95
CA GLY A 92 -13.30 23.19 17.13
C GLY A 92 -14.73 22.91 17.58
N PRO A 93 -15.73 23.40 16.82
CA PRO A 93 -15.59 23.98 15.49
C PRO A 93 -15.06 25.44 15.50
N LEU A 94 -13.90 25.67 14.88
CA LEU A 94 -13.31 27.02 14.76
C LEU A 94 -12.50 27.19 13.47
N THR A 95 -12.26 28.46 13.11
CA THR A 95 -11.44 28.86 11.97
C THR A 95 -10.39 29.87 12.42
N VAL A 96 -9.12 29.60 12.14
CA VAL A 96 -8.00 30.53 12.31
C VAL A 96 -7.73 31.20 10.96
N ARG A 97 -8.09 32.47 10.83
CA ARG A 97 -7.87 33.30 9.63
C ARG A 97 -6.43 33.80 9.58
N GLY A 98 -5.49 32.88 9.33
CA GLY A 98 -4.07 33.18 9.20
C GLY A 98 -3.18 32.04 9.66
N SER A 99 -1.97 32.35 10.12
CA SER A 99 -1.00 31.35 10.59
C SER A 99 -1.15 31.04 12.08
N ILE A 100 -0.68 29.85 12.45
CA ILE A 100 -0.40 29.50 13.85
C ILE A 100 1.10 29.36 13.99
N GLU A 101 1.71 30.16 14.86
CA GLU A 101 3.13 30.10 15.20
C GLU A 101 3.28 29.90 16.70
N CYS A 102 3.65 28.70 17.11
CA CYS A 102 3.83 28.37 18.52
C CYS A 102 5.27 27.95 18.79
N SER A 103 5.95 28.54 19.77
CA SER A 103 7.30 28.08 20.17
C SER A 103 7.26 26.79 21.02
N SER A 104 6.08 26.27 21.32
CA SER A 104 5.86 25.06 22.14
C SER A 104 5.01 24.04 21.37
N THR A 105 4.37 23.11 22.08
CA THR A 105 3.44 22.11 21.54
C THR A 105 2.20 22.78 20.96
N VAL A 106 1.68 22.21 19.87
CA VAL A 106 0.39 22.57 19.28
C VAL A 106 -0.46 21.31 19.15
N THR A 107 -1.70 21.38 19.63
CA THR A 107 -2.72 20.34 19.41
C THR A 107 -3.94 21.01 18.80
N LEU A 108 -4.34 20.56 17.61
CA LEU A 108 -5.60 20.95 16.99
C LEU A 108 -6.49 19.70 16.92
N SER A 109 -7.72 19.79 17.42
CA SER A 109 -8.68 18.70 17.34
C SER A 109 -10.09 19.15 16.96
N ASP A 110 -10.85 18.23 16.36
CA ASP A 110 -12.30 18.30 16.20
C ASP A 110 -12.78 19.52 15.41
N ASP A 111 -12.65 19.46 14.09
CA ASP A 111 -13.16 20.47 13.15
C ASP A 111 -12.47 21.85 13.28
N VAL A 112 -11.14 21.89 13.15
CA VAL A 112 -10.35 23.13 13.10
C VAL A 112 -9.90 23.43 11.68
N GLU A 113 -10.18 24.64 11.22
CA GLU A 113 -9.66 25.15 9.95
C GLU A 113 -8.57 26.21 10.19
N VAL A 114 -7.45 26.12 9.45
CA VAL A 114 -6.39 27.13 9.43
C VAL A 114 -6.18 27.55 7.99
N THR A 115 -6.41 28.83 7.69
CA THR A 115 -6.41 29.32 6.30
C THR A 115 -4.99 29.57 5.75
N SER A 116 -3.95 29.37 6.56
CA SER A 116 -2.54 29.46 6.16
C SER A 116 -1.76 28.27 6.74
N SER A 117 -0.53 28.48 7.20
CA SER A 117 0.37 27.42 7.69
C SER A 117 0.38 27.31 9.22
N VAL A 118 0.80 26.15 9.72
CA VAL A 118 0.98 25.88 11.15
C VAL A 118 2.43 25.54 11.44
N GLN A 119 3.04 26.24 12.40
CA GLN A 119 4.40 26.01 12.87
C GLN A 119 4.42 25.75 14.37
N SER A 120 5.12 24.70 14.81
CA SER A 120 5.32 24.37 16.22
C SER A 120 6.80 24.24 16.58
N GLY A 121 7.17 24.77 17.75
CA GLY A 121 8.49 24.61 18.35
C GLY A 121 8.64 23.31 19.11
N GLY A 122 7.52 22.71 19.52
CA GLY A 122 7.43 21.37 20.11
C GLY A 122 6.65 20.40 19.21
N PRO A 123 6.16 19.28 19.78
CA PRO A 123 5.33 18.33 19.04
C PRO A 123 4.06 18.99 18.49
N LEU A 124 3.65 18.57 17.30
CA LEU A 124 2.43 19.01 16.64
C LEU A 124 1.48 17.83 16.48
N LYS A 125 0.25 17.97 16.95
CA LYS A 125 -0.80 16.95 16.84
C LYS A 125 -2.03 17.52 16.15
N LEU A 126 -2.42 16.91 15.03
CA LEU A 126 -3.60 17.28 14.27
C LEU A 126 -4.54 16.08 14.21
N ILE A 127 -5.74 16.22 14.77
CA ILE A 127 -6.62 15.08 15.04
C ILE A 127 -8.05 15.40 14.62
N ASN A 128 -8.69 14.54 13.84
CA ASN A 128 -10.13 14.55 13.57
C ASN A 128 -10.68 15.89 13.02
N GLY A 129 -10.80 16.00 11.71
CA GLY A 129 -11.48 17.14 11.07
C GLY A 129 -10.60 18.38 10.94
N ILE A 130 -9.30 18.20 10.76
CA ILE A 130 -8.36 19.32 10.61
C ILE A 130 -8.20 19.67 9.15
N ASN A 131 -8.37 20.94 8.79
CA ASN A 131 -8.08 21.46 7.46
C ASN A 131 -7.08 22.61 7.54
N ILE A 132 -5.89 22.43 6.97
CA ILE A 132 -4.84 23.45 6.89
C ILE A 132 -4.59 23.74 5.42
N LEU A 133 -4.84 24.96 4.96
CA LEU A 133 -4.65 25.29 3.55
C LEU A 133 -3.16 25.40 3.17
N GLY A 134 -2.31 25.83 4.11
CA GLY A 134 -0.87 25.95 3.94
C GLY A 134 -0.09 24.69 4.29
N GLY A 135 1.21 24.88 4.57
CA GLY A 135 2.10 23.82 5.02
C GLY A 135 2.10 23.65 6.54
N VAL A 136 2.74 22.59 6.99
CA VAL A 136 2.92 22.27 8.40
C VAL A 136 4.39 22.06 8.71
N GLU A 137 4.94 22.78 9.69
CA GLU A 137 6.33 22.60 10.15
C GLU A 137 6.36 22.32 11.66
N GLY A 138 6.90 21.17 12.04
CA GLY A 138 7.15 20.81 13.43
C GLY A 138 8.64 20.76 13.75
N ARG A 139 9.09 21.47 14.79
CA ARG A 139 10.47 21.34 15.30
C ARG A 139 10.71 20.08 16.14
N ALA A 140 9.68 19.26 16.35
CA ALA A 140 9.77 17.93 16.95
C ALA A 140 8.98 16.93 16.07
N ASP A 141 8.19 16.05 16.69
CA ASP A 141 7.30 15.12 15.99
C ASP A 141 6.07 15.84 15.43
N VAL A 142 5.62 15.43 14.24
CA VAL A 142 4.32 15.80 13.67
C VAL A 142 3.46 14.54 13.58
N ASP A 143 2.40 14.50 14.37
CA ASP A 143 1.43 13.41 14.38
C ASP A 143 0.11 13.89 13.73
N LEU A 144 -0.31 13.21 12.65
CA LEU A 144 -1.57 13.45 11.95
C LEU A 144 -2.49 12.25 12.13
N SER A 145 -3.74 12.45 12.51
CA SER A 145 -4.67 11.32 12.65
C SER A 145 -6.11 11.64 12.30
N ASP A 146 -6.70 10.79 11.46
CA ASP A 146 -8.12 10.75 11.07
C ASP A 146 -8.69 12.09 10.55
N SER A 147 -9.17 12.12 9.31
CA SER A 147 -9.80 13.31 8.72
C SER A 147 -8.92 14.57 8.79
N VAL A 148 -7.64 14.45 8.47
CA VAL A 148 -6.72 15.60 8.37
C VAL A 148 -6.43 15.89 6.90
N THR A 149 -6.56 17.15 6.50
CA THR A 149 -6.19 17.66 5.17
C THR A 149 -5.20 18.80 5.32
N ILE A 150 -4.06 18.69 4.63
CA ILE A 150 -3.02 19.73 4.58
C ILE A 150 -2.80 20.06 3.09
N GLY A 151 -2.97 21.32 2.71
CA GLY A 151 -2.79 21.75 1.32
C GLY A 151 -1.33 21.79 0.88
N GLY A 152 -0.42 22.15 1.80
CA GLY A 152 1.02 22.18 1.57
C GLY A 152 1.74 20.88 1.94
N GLY A 153 3.07 20.98 2.08
CA GLY A 153 3.92 19.90 2.60
C GLY A 153 3.95 19.85 4.13
N VAL A 154 4.49 18.77 4.66
CA VAL A 154 4.71 18.58 6.10
C VAL A 154 6.20 18.33 6.34
N GLU A 155 6.82 19.18 7.15
CA GLU A 155 8.20 19.03 7.59
C GLU A 155 8.25 18.76 9.10
N ALA A 156 9.02 17.76 9.51
CA ALA A 156 9.31 17.48 10.92
C ALA A 156 10.82 17.36 11.18
N ARG A 157 11.31 18.04 12.22
CA ARG A 157 12.70 17.87 12.69
C ARG A 157 12.94 16.59 13.46
N ALA A 158 11.90 15.82 13.77
CA ALA A 158 11.98 14.46 14.28
C ALA A 158 11.17 13.53 13.36
N ASN A 159 10.07 12.94 13.85
CA ASN A 159 9.28 11.98 13.09
C ASN A 159 8.04 12.62 12.47
N VAL A 160 7.61 12.11 11.31
CA VAL A 160 6.25 12.30 10.81
C VAL A 160 5.50 11.00 11.03
N ARG A 161 4.40 11.02 11.79
CA ARG A 161 3.52 9.87 11.96
C ARG A 161 2.13 10.19 11.45
N ILE A 162 1.60 9.33 10.60
CA ILE A 162 0.27 9.49 10.02
C ILE A 162 -0.55 8.25 10.32
N LYS A 163 -1.67 8.44 11.00
CA LYS A 163 -2.69 7.41 11.22
C LYS A 163 -3.95 7.78 10.44
N GLY A 164 -4.19 7.11 9.32
CA GLY A 164 -5.32 7.41 8.43
C GLY A 164 -6.68 7.36 9.14
N GLY A 165 -6.84 6.52 10.16
CA GLY A 165 -8.12 6.37 10.86
C GLY A 165 -9.19 5.82 9.92
N ALA A 166 -10.45 6.21 10.12
CA ALA A 166 -11.56 5.77 9.26
C ALA A 166 -11.77 6.71 8.06
N LYS A 167 -11.49 8.00 8.22
CA LYS A 167 -11.75 9.04 7.21
C LYS A 167 -10.53 9.38 6.35
N GLY A 168 -9.36 8.86 6.70
CA GLY A 168 -8.12 9.04 5.95
C GLY A 168 -7.40 10.35 6.26
N VAL A 169 -6.23 10.53 5.65
CA VAL A 169 -5.42 11.75 5.72
C VAL A 169 -4.96 12.14 4.32
N ARG A 170 -4.98 13.43 3.99
CA ARG A 170 -4.55 13.96 2.69
C ARG A 170 -3.52 15.07 2.87
N ILE A 171 -2.43 14.99 2.13
CA ILE A 171 -1.35 15.98 2.12
C ILE A 171 -1.12 16.37 0.67
N GLY A 172 -1.30 17.65 0.34
CA GLY A 172 -1.15 18.15 -1.03
C GLY A 172 0.31 18.24 -1.48
N GLY A 173 1.24 18.49 -0.54
CA GLY A 173 2.68 18.52 -0.79
C GLY A 173 3.40 17.22 -0.42
N GLY A 174 4.72 17.34 -0.24
CA GLY A 174 5.59 16.25 0.22
C GLY A 174 5.68 16.13 1.74
N LEU A 175 6.38 15.08 2.18
CA LEU A 175 6.72 14.80 3.57
C LEU A 175 8.25 14.80 3.73
N ASP A 176 8.79 15.62 4.63
CA ASP A 176 10.20 15.57 5.02
C ASP A 176 10.30 15.31 6.53
N ALA A 177 10.94 14.21 6.91
CA ALA A 177 11.26 13.90 8.30
C ALA A 177 12.77 13.71 8.50
N ARG A 178 13.33 14.38 9.52
CA ARG A 178 14.73 14.16 9.92
C ARG A 178 14.97 12.84 10.66
N ALA A 179 13.92 12.11 11.00
CA ALA A 179 13.99 10.75 11.52
C ALA A 179 13.09 9.84 10.66
N VAL A 180 12.05 9.25 11.24
CA VAL A 180 11.19 8.27 10.57
C VAL A 180 9.98 8.94 9.96
N VAL A 181 9.57 8.47 8.78
CA VAL A 181 8.19 8.66 8.27
C VAL A 181 7.45 7.34 8.48
N ASP A 182 6.39 7.36 9.28
CA ASP A 182 5.57 6.17 9.56
C ASP A 182 4.11 6.48 9.21
N ILE A 183 3.61 5.86 8.14
CA ILE A 183 2.25 6.02 7.65
C ILE A 183 1.53 4.68 7.79
N ASP A 184 0.44 4.69 8.56
CA ASP A 184 -0.51 3.59 8.67
C ASP A 184 -1.89 4.12 8.29
N SER A 185 -2.47 3.63 7.20
CA SER A 185 -3.78 4.10 6.76
C SER A 185 -4.92 3.69 7.69
N GLY A 186 -4.72 2.70 8.57
CA GLY A 186 -5.80 2.06 9.31
C GLY A 186 -6.85 1.50 8.35
N SER A 187 -8.13 1.74 8.66
CA SER A 187 -9.26 1.34 7.79
C SER A 187 -9.54 2.34 6.66
N GLY A 188 -8.98 3.54 6.73
CA GLY A 188 -9.09 4.59 5.73
C GLY A 188 -7.97 4.52 4.69
N SER A 189 -7.71 5.66 4.04
CA SER A 189 -6.65 5.81 3.04
C SER A 189 -5.78 7.02 3.35
N VAL A 190 -4.51 6.98 2.97
CA VAL A 190 -3.62 8.15 3.02
C VAL A 190 -3.18 8.53 1.62
N VAL A 191 -3.20 9.82 1.32
CA VAL A 191 -2.69 10.37 0.04
C VAL A 191 -1.63 11.41 0.33
N VAL A 192 -0.47 11.26 -0.30
CA VAL A 192 0.61 12.24 -0.30
C VAL A 192 0.85 12.71 -1.73
N GLY A 193 0.64 14.00 -1.97
CA GLY A 193 0.71 14.61 -3.30
C GLY A 193 2.13 14.82 -3.82
N GLY A 194 3.14 14.83 -2.93
CA GLY A 194 4.54 15.00 -3.27
C GLY A 194 5.43 13.80 -2.91
N GLU A 195 6.73 14.07 -2.85
CA GLU A 195 7.76 13.14 -2.41
C GLU A 195 7.69 12.89 -0.90
N ILE A 196 8.11 11.69 -0.47
CA ILE A 196 8.32 11.34 0.93
C ILE A 196 9.82 11.11 1.15
N ASP A 197 10.47 11.97 1.94
CA ASP A 197 11.87 11.81 2.34
C ASP A 197 12.01 11.57 3.86
N GLY A 198 12.60 10.43 4.21
CA GLY A 198 12.95 10.07 5.58
C GLY A 198 14.47 9.94 5.77
N ARG A 199 15.05 10.71 6.70
CA ARG A 199 16.48 10.54 7.04
C ARG A 199 16.80 9.28 7.86
N SER A 200 15.77 8.56 8.31
CA SER A 200 15.84 7.20 8.84
C SER A 200 15.00 6.28 7.95
N ASN A 201 14.08 5.51 8.51
CA ASN A 201 13.21 4.62 7.74
C ASN A 201 11.96 5.34 7.22
N VAL A 202 11.42 4.85 6.11
CA VAL A 202 10.07 5.17 5.65
C VAL A 202 9.22 3.90 5.67
N ASN A 203 8.11 3.90 6.40
CA ASN A 203 7.18 2.78 6.44
C ASN A 203 5.79 3.23 5.97
N LEU A 204 5.26 2.57 4.94
CA LEU A 204 3.94 2.81 4.39
C LEU A 204 3.10 1.53 4.54
N ARG A 205 2.06 1.56 5.38
CA ARG A 205 1.18 0.41 5.64
C ARG A 205 -0.29 0.71 5.35
N GLY A 206 -0.95 -0.18 4.61
CA GLY A 206 -2.38 -0.11 4.29
C GLY A 206 -2.66 0.41 2.88
N ARG A 207 -3.72 1.20 2.71
CA ARG A 207 -4.11 1.82 1.42
C ARG A 207 -3.49 3.21 1.33
N ILE A 208 -2.43 3.35 0.55
CA ILE A 208 -1.64 4.58 0.47
C ILE A 208 -1.30 4.91 -0.98
N ASP A 209 -1.57 6.14 -1.38
CA ASP A 209 -1.15 6.70 -2.67
C ASP A 209 -0.08 7.76 -2.45
N VAL A 210 1.10 7.59 -3.08
CA VAL A 210 2.18 8.57 -3.11
C VAL A 210 2.38 9.02 -4.55
N LEU A 211 2.14 10.30 -4.82
CA LEU A 211 2.20 10.86 -6.17
C LEU A 211 3.60 11.34 -6.56
N GLY A 212 4.57 11.30 -5.65
CA GLY A 212 6.00 11.53 -5.89
C GLY A 212 6.87 10.30 -5.60
N ASP A 213 8.15 10.57 -5.37
CA ASP A 213 9.15 9.56 -4.99
C ASP A 213 9.06 9.20 -3.50
N VAL A 214 9.62 8.06 -3.12
CA VAL A 214 9.79 7.62 -1.72
C VAL A 214 11.26 7.35 -1.47
N SER A 215 11.90 8.15 -0.62
CA SER A 215 13.32 8.03 -0.29
C SER A 215 13.56 7.81 1.20
N ALA A 216 14.50 6.91 1.51
CA ALA A 216 14.99 6.71 2.87
C ALA A 216 16.52 6.60 2.94
N ARG A 217 17.13 7.20 3.97
CA ARG A 217 18.53 6.88 4.32
C ARG A 217 18.65 5.59 5.13
N GLY A 218 17.58 5.18 5.80
CA GLY A 218 17.42 3.86 6.40
C GLY A 218 16.82 2.90 5.40
N GLY A 219 15.90 2.03 5.84
CA GLY A 219 15.13 1.14 4.99
C GLY A 219 13.78 1.72 4.56
N VAL A 220 13.21 1.17 3.49
CA VAL A 220 11.82 1.43 3.07
C VAL A 220 11.00 0.16 3.25
N VAL A 221 9.83 0.28 3.87
CA VAL A 221 8.83 -0.79 3.94
C VAL A 221 7.53 -0.30 3.30
N LEU A 222 7.06 -1.00 2.29
CA LEU A 222 5.75 -0.82 1.68
C LEU A 222 4.91 -2.08 1.94
N ASP A 223 3.81 -1.99 2.66
CA ASP A 223 2.98 -3.13 3.05
C ASP A 223 1.49 -2.85 2.80
N GLY A 224 0.87 -3.60 1.89
CA GLY A 224 -0.55 -3.50 1.57
C GLY A 224 -0.83 -2.94 0.17
N SER A 225 -1.94 -2.23 0.02
CA SER A 225 -2.36 -1.62 -1.24
C SER A 225 -1.68 -0.26 -1.43
N VAL A 226 -0.36 -0.27 -1.67
CA VAL A 226 0.43 0.94 -1.87
C VAL A 226 0.64 1.21 -3.35
N PHE A 227 0.38 2.45 -3.77
CA PHE A 227 0.71 2.96 -5.10
C PHE A 227 1.75 4.06 -4.98
N VAL A 228 2.88 3.91 -5.67
CA VAL A 228 3.92 4.94 -5.77
C VAL A 228 4.09 5.32 -7.24
N LYS A 229 3.78 6.57 -7.56
CA LYS A 229 3.96 7.10 -8.92
C LYS A 229 5.43 7.33 -9.28
N GLY A 230 6.24 7.64 -8.27
CA GLY A 230 7.67 7.87 -8.42
C GLY A 230 8.54 6.64 -8.24
N CYS A 231 9.81 6.88 -7.97
CA CYS A 231 10.82 5.90 -7.60
C CYS A 231 10.74 5.58 -6.10
N VAL A 232 11.27 4.41 -5.73
CA VAL A 232 11.49 4.02 -4.34
C VAL A 232 12.99 3.79 -4.16
N ASP A 233 13.64 4.68 -3.40
CA ASP A 233 15.09 4.70 -3.22
C ASP A 233 15.47 4.53 -1.74
N SER A 234 16.42 3.64 -1.45
CA SER A 234 16.85 3.34 -0.07
C SER A 234 18.37 3.19 0.04
N ARG A 235 18.98 3.84 1.03
CA ARG A 235 20.37 3.54 1.41
C ARG A 235 20.49 2.27 2.29
N GLY A 236 19.38 1.79 2.83
CA GLY A 236 19.25 0.50 3.48
C GLY A 236 18.63 -0.54 2.54
N GLY A 237 17.89 -1.49 3.11
CA GLY A 237 17.09 -2.44 2.35
C GLY A 237 15.73 -1.87 1.93
N ILE A 238 15.04 -2.57 1.04
CA ILE A 238 13.65 -2.30 0.67
C ILE A 238 12.85 -3.60 0.86
N GLU A 239 11.72 -3.49 1.55
CA GLU A 239 10.75 -4.57 1.67
C GLU A 239 9.40 -4.10 1.10
N ILE A 240 8.94 -4.80 0.07
CA ILE A 240 7.65 -4.53 -0.58
C ILE A 240 6.79 -5.78 -0.40
N LYS A 241 5.67 -5.61 0.28
CA LYS A 241 4.73 -6.67 0.64
C LYS A 241 3.34 -6.28 0.19
N SER A 242 2.67 -7.19 -0.50
CA SER A 242 1.24 -7.13 -0.70
C SER A 242 0.58 -8.40 -0.19
N ARG A 243 -0.54 -8.28 0.51
CA ARG A 243 -1.27 -9.40 1.10
C ARG A 243 -2.64 -9.56 0.48
N GLY A 244 -3.12 -10.80 0.41
CA GLY A 244 -4.42 -11.11 -0.17
C GLY A 244 -4.49 -10.74 -1.65
N GLU A 245 -5.57 -10.08 -2.06
CA GLU A 245 -5.81 -9.69 -3.46
C GLU A 245 -5.32 -8.29 -3.80
N TYR A 246 -4.73 -7.57 -2.84
CA TYR A 246 -4.21 -6.23 -3.10
C TYR A 246 -2.99 -6.32 -4.00
N ARG A 247 -2.86 -5.37 -4.91
CA ARG A 247 -1.69 -5.22 -5.76
C ARG A 247 -0.94 -3.96 -5.35
N LEU A 248 0.36 -4.10 -5.15
CA LEU A 248 1.25 -2.98 -4.89
C LEU A 248 1.93 -2.58 -6.20
N GLN A 249 1.91 -1.28 -6.51
CA GLN A 249 2.43 -0.76 -7.77
C GLN A 249 3.46 0.33 -7.54
N VAL A 250 4.59 0.23 -8.24
CA VAL A 250 5.62 1.28 -8.32
C VAL A 250 5.85 1.61 -9.78
N GLN A 251 5.51 2.84 -10.19
CA GLN A 251 5.70 3.28 -11.58
C GLN A 251 7.15 3.66 -11.91
N GLY A 252 7.95 4.01 -10.89
CA GLY A 252 9.38 4.27 -11.03
C GLY A 252 10.24 3.02 -10.86
N LYS A 253 11.53 3.26 -10.60
CA LYS A 253 12.49 2.21 -10.22
C LYS A 253 12.37 1.90 -8.72
N VAL A 254 12.84 0.72 -8.33
CA VAL A 254 13.09 0.36 -6.93
C VAL A 254 14.59 0.11 -6.75
N ASP A 255 15.28 0.96 -5.98
CA ASP A 255 16.75 0.93 -5.88
C ASP A 255 17.22 0.93 -4.42
N ALA A 256 17.97 -0.09 -4.04
CA ALA A 256 18.46 -0.28 -2.68
C ALA A 256 19.98 -0.46 -2.63
N HIS A 257 20.63 0.22 -1.69
CA HIS A 257 22.01 -0.11 -1.31
C HIS A 257 22.09 -1.40 -0.47
N GLY A 258 21.00 -1.82 0.15
CA GLY A 258 20.85 -3.10 0.83
C GLY A 258 20.22 -4.16 -0.07
N SER A 259 19.58 -5.15 0.57
CA SER A 259 18.79 -6.16 -0.12
C SER A 259 17.38 -5.67 -0.41
N ILE A 260 16.76 -6.22 -1.47
CA ILE A 260 15.36 -6.01 -1.81
C ILE A 260 14.59 -7.31 -1.60
N SER A 261 13.45 -7.24 -0.93
CA SER A 261 12.47 -8.33 -0.84
C SER A 261 11.15 -7.87 -1.42
N LEU A 262 10.63 -8.61 -2.40
CA LEU A 262 9.32 -8.44 -3.00
C LEU A 262 8.47 -9.66 -2.64
N ASP A 263 7.31 -9.47 -2.02
CA ASP A 263 6.42 -10.55 -1.55
C ASP A 263 4.95 -10.23 -1.86
N GLY A 264 4.30 -11.03 -2.70
CA GLY A 264 2.88 -10.91 -3.03
C GLY A 264 2.61 -10.49 -4.47
N LEU A 265 1.48 -9.81 -4.72
CA LEU A 265 1.11 -9.27 -6.05
C LEU A 265 1.75 -7.89 -6.25
N ILE A 266 2.83 -7.81 -7.03
CA ILE A 266 3.63 -6.58 -7.16
C ILE A 266 3.93 -6.29 -8.63
N ASP A 267 3.67 -5.06 -9.07
CA ASP A 267 4.08 -4.56 -10.39
C ASP A 267 5.07 -3.39 -10.24
N VAL A 268 6.22 -3.49 -10.90
CA VAL A 268 7.24 -2.42 -11.00
C VAL A 268 7.44 -2.07 -12.48
N ASP A 269 7.13 -0.84 -12.87
CA ASP A 269 7.13 -0.42 -14.28
C ASP A 269 8.53 -0.17 -14.86
N ARG A 270 9.56 -0.01 -14.02
CA ARG A 270 10.95 0.11 -14.47
C ARG A 270 11.79 -1.06 -14.00
N PHE A 271 12.88 -0.78 -13.29
CA PHE A 271 13.84 -1.78 -12.85
C PHE A 271 13.92 -1.87 -11.33
N VAL A 272 14.36 -3.04 -10.87
CA VAL A 272 14.69 -3.34 -9.48
C VAL A 272 16.20 -3.52 -9.38
N SER A 273 16.88 -2.70 -8.57
CA SER A 273 18.34 -2.71 -8.40
C SER A 273 18.70 -2.85 -6.93
N ALA A 274 19.42 -3.91 -6.58
CA ALA A 274 19.94 -4.11 -5.23
C ALA A 274 21.47 -4.24 -5.25
N LYS A 275 22.15 -3.45 -4.41
CA LYS A 275 23.57 -3.72 -4.09
C LYS A 275 23.75 -4.92 -3.17
N GLY A 276 22.68 -5.36 -2.51
CA GLY A 276 22.59 -6.63 -1.77
C GLY A 276 21.94 -7.74 -2.58
N ASN A 277 21.21 -8.61 -1.88
CA ASN A 277 20.47 -9.71 -2.49
C ASN A 277 19.09 -9.23 -2.99
N VAL A 278 18.50 -9.96 -3.94
CA VAL A 278 17.10 -9.80 -4.34
C VAL A 278 16.35 -11.08 -4.00
N LYS A 279 15.29 -10.98 -3.20
CA LYS A 279 14.37 -12.09 -2.94
C LYS A 279 13.01 -11.73 -3.52
N ILE A 280 12.42 -12.64 -4.30
CA ILE A 280 11.11 -12.45 -4.91
C ILE A 280 10.22 -13.64 -4.58
N ASP A 281 9.09 -13.37 -3.94
CA ASP A 281 8.05 -14.31 -3.55
C ASP A 281 6.68 -13.77 -4.01
N GLY A 282 5.76 -14.65 -4.41
CA GLY A 282 4.46 -14.24 -5.00
C GLY A 282 4.48 -13.95 -6.52
N GLU A 283 3.46 -13.26 -7.02
CA GLU A 283 3.30 -12.92 -8.45
C GLU A 283 3.83 -11.51 -8.71
N VAL A 284 5.02 -11.44 -9.30
CA VAL A 284 5.75 -10.17 -9.47
C VAL A 284 6.05 -9.91 -10.95
N ARG A 285 5.65 -8.74 -11.45
CA ARG A 285 6.02 -8.27 -12.79
C ARG A 285 6.95 -7.07 -12.69
N ILE A 286 8.10 -7.16 -13.34
CA ILE A 286 9.07 -6.08 -13.44
C ILE A 286 9.25 -5.78 -14.92
N ARG A 287 8.93 -4.57 -15.37
CA ARG A 287 8.82 -4.33 -16.81
C ARG A 287 10.19 -4.37 -17.50
N GLU A 288 11.19 -3.72 -16.91
CA GLU A 288 12.50 -3.53 -17.54
C GLU A 288 13.52 -4.55 -17.07
N SER A 289 14.00 -4.50 -15.84
CA SER A 289 15.08 -5.40 -15.41
C SER A 289 15.18 -5.61 -13.91
N VAL A 290 15.83 -6.72 -13.53
CA VAL A 290 16.28 -6.99 -12.16
C VAL A 290 17.80 -7.07 -12.15
N GLU A 291 18.45 -6.27 -11.30
CA GLU A 291 19.89 -6.37 -11.00
C GLU A 291 20.13 -6.65 -9.51
N ALA A 292 20.80 -7.76 -9.22
CA ALA A 292 21.32 -8.08 -7.89
C ALA A 292 22.86 -8.12 -7.90
N ARG A 293 23.51 -7.34 -7.04
CA ARG A 293 24.97 -7.51 -6.82
C ARG A 293 25.29 -8.67 -5.87
N GLY A 294 24.33 -9.10 -5.06
CA GLY A 294 24.39 -10.31 -4.24
C GLY A 294 23.76 -11.50 -4.97
N ASN A 295 23.17 -12.42 -4.21
CA ASN A 295 22.37 -13.53 -4.74
C ASN A 295 20.97 -13.06 -5.15
N ALA A 296 20.31 -13.84 -5.99
CA ALA A 296 18.90 -13.67 -6.28
C ALA A 296 18.14 -14.98 -6.05
N ASP A 297 17.04 -14.91 -5.30
CA ASP A 297 16.20 -16.07 -4.98
C ASP A 297 14.76 -15.81 -5.43
N VAL A 298 14.24 -16.67 -6.30
CA VAL A 298 12.89 -16.59 -6.87
C VAL A 298 12.05 -17.78 -6.39
N TYR A 299 11.08 -17.51 -5.54
CA TYR A 299 10.16 -18.50 -4.96
C TYR A 299 8.78 -18.49 -5.62
N GLY A 300 8.34 -17.33 -6.12
CA GLY A 300 7.03 -17.14 -6.74
C GLY A 300 7.04 -17.18 -8.28
N ASN A 301 6.03 -16.56 -8.89
CA ASN A 301 5.89 -16.39 -10.33
C ASN A 301 6.37 -15.01 -10.75
N VAL A 302 7.53 -14.95 -11.39
CA VAL A 302 8.20 -13.69 -11.75
C VAL A 302 8.30 -13.56 -13.25
N GLU A 303 7.90 -12.40 -13.76
CA GLU A 303 8.14 -11.99 -15.15
C GLU A 303 8.98 -10.72 -15.16
N THR A 304 10.10 -10.72 -15.88
CA THR A 304 10.95 -9.55 -16.05
C THR A 304 11.40 -9.35 -17.50
N GLY A 305 11.84 -8.14 -17.86
CA GLY A 305 12.59 -7.91 -19.10
C GLY A 305 13.94 -8.61 -19.02
N ASP A 306 14.97 -7.94 -18.49
CA ASP A 306 16.28 -8.55 -18.24
C ASP A 306 16.42 -9.03 -16.78
N PHE A 307 17.34 -9.95 -16.54
CA PHE A 307 17.70 -10.39 -15.19
C PHE A 307 19.22 -10.59 -15.08
N SER A 308 19.83 -9.96 -14.08
CA SER A 308 21.26 -10.08 -13.83
C SER A 308 21.54 -10.27 -12.35
N THR A 309 22.38 -11.24 -12.03
CA THR A 309 22.92 -11.39 -10.68
C THR A 309 24.41 -11.69 -10.69
N ARG A 310 25.16 -11.04 -9.79
CA ARG A 310 26.60 -11.32 -9.60
C ARG A 310 26.83 -12.52 -8.66
N GLY A 311 25.83 -12.89 -7.86
CA GLY A 311 25.86 -14.07 -7.02
C GLY A 311 25.22 -15.28 -7.70
N ASN A 312 24.69 -16.18 -6.88
CA ASN A 312 23.90 -17.32 -7.33
C ASN A 312 22.47 -16.90 -7.64
N LEU A 313 21.85 -17.60 -8.57
CA LEU A 313 20.41 -17.54 -8.83
C LEU A 313 19.77 -18.85 -8.36
N THR A 314 18.85 -18.78 -7.40
CA THR A 314 18.00 -19.92 -7.02
C THR A 314 16.59 -19.70 -7.56
N VAL A 315 16.03 -20.68 -8.26
CA VAL A 315 14.65 -20.66 -8.76
C VAL A 315 13.90 -21.87 -8.21
N ARG A 316 12.89 -21.62 -7.37
CA ARG A 316 11.95 -22.64 -6.86
C ARG A 316 10.55 -22.48 -7.43
N GLY A 317 10.19 -21.25 -7.83
CA GLY A 317 8.95 -20.94 -8.55
C GLY A 317 9.20 -20.82 -10.06
N LYS A 318 8.45 -19.93 -10.72
CA LYS A 318 8.64 -19.63 -12.14
C LYS A 318 9.39 -18.32 -12.30
N LEU A 319 10.47 -18.30 -13.08
CA LEU A 319 11.13 -17.09 -13.55
C LEU A 319 11.10 -17.04 -15.08
N HIS A 320 10.37 -16.08 -15.64
CA HIS A 320 10.37 -15.77 -17.07
C HIS A 320 11.10 -14.46 -17.33
N VAL A 321 12.22 -14.54 -18.05
CA VAL A 321 13.04 -13.42 -18.49
C VAL A 321 12.82 -13.22 -19.99
N ARG A 322 12.18 -12.11 -20.37
CA ARG A 322 11.87 -11.79 -21.77
C ARG A 322 13.09 -11.36 -22.59
N GLY A 323 14.12 -10.86 -21.91
CA GLY A 323 15.39 -10.43 -22.47
C GLY A 323 16.53 -11.35 -22.06
N ASP A 324 17.65 -10.76 -21.66
CA ASP A 324 18.87 -11.49 -21.33
C ASP A 324 18.93 -11.90 -19.84
N LEU A 325 19.43 -13.10 -19.59
CA LEU A 325 19.78 -13.61 -18.26
C LEU A 325 21.31 -13.71 -18.11
N GLU A 326 21.91 -12.91 -17.23
CA GLU A 326 23.33 -13.03 -16.83
C GLU A 326 23.46 -13.45 -15.36
N VAL A 327 24.08 -14.60 -15.11
CA VAL A 327 24.39 -15.08 -13.75
C VAL A 327 25.89 -15.35 -13.62
N ARG A 328 26.57 -14.64 -12.73
CA ARG A 328 28.02 -14.87 -12.53
C ARG A 328 28.32 -16.07 -11.64
N GLY A 329 27.44 -16.36 -10.67
CA GLY A 329 27.52 -17.56 -9.84
C GLY A 329 26.86 -18.78 -10.50
N GLN A 330 26.30 -19.65 -9.67
CA GLN A 330 25.57 -20.83 -10.09
C GLN A 330 24.08 -20.53 -10.28
N VAL A 331 23.45 -21.26 -11.21
CA VAL A 331 21.99 -21.27 -11.40
C VAL A 331 21.45 -22.59 -10.87
N ASN A 332 20.61 -22.52 -9.84
CA ASN A 332 20.00 -23.67 -9.20
C ASN A 332 18.49 -23.60 -9.38
N VAL A 333 17.96 -24.40 -10.30
CA VAL A 333 16.51 -24.62 -10.43
C VAL A 333 16.15 -25.86 -9.62
N ILE A 334 15.33 -25.70 -8.58
CA ILE A 334 15.09 -26.74 -7.58
C ILE A 334 13.61 -27.13 -7.57
N GLY A 335 13.34 -28.43 -7.44
CA GLY A 335 11.98 -28.96 -7.32
C GLY A 335 11.19 -28.77 -8.62
N SER A 336 10.00 -28.17 -8.51
CA SER A 336 9.15 -27.82 -9.66
C SER A 336 9.43 -26.42 -10.23
N GLY A 337 10.59 -25.84 -9.94
CA GLY A 337 10.96 -24.53 -10.47
C GLY A 337 11.06 -24.54 -12.00
N ASP A 338 10.72 -23.42 -12.62
CA ASP A 338 10.74 -23.24 -14.08
C ASP A 338 11.50 -21.95 -14.44
N LEU A 339 12.47 -22.05 -15.33
CA LEU A 339 13.31 -20.93 -15.79
C LEU A 339 13.18 -20.80 -17.30
N ILE A 340 12.50 -19.75 -17.75
CA ILE A 340 12.27 -19.43 -19.16
C ILE A 340 13.06 -18.18 -19.49
N VAL A 341 13.87 -18.25 -20.54
CA VAL A 341 14.63 -17.10 -21.05
C VAL A 341 14.43 -17.01 -22.57
N ASP A 342 13.86 -15.89 -23.03
CA ASP A 342 13.61 -15.66 -24.45
C ASP A 342 14.84 -15.09 -25.17
N GLY A 343 15.66 -14.32 -24.46
CA GLY A 343 16.93 -13.77 -24.95
C GLY A 343 18.14 -14.67 -24.68
N ARG A 344 19.31 -14.05 -24.43
CA ARG A 344 20.56 -14.78 -24.21
C ARG A 344 20.67 -15.25 -22.77
N TYR A 345 21.09 -16.50 -22.61
CA TYR A 345 21.44 -17.09 -21.33
C TYR A 345 22.96 -17.15 -21.17
N LYS A 346 23.50 -16.53 -20.11
CA LYS A 346 24.94 -16.51 -19.83
C LYS A 346 25.22 -16.83 -18.37
N THR A 347 25.95 -17.92 -18.14
CA THR A 347 26.48 -18.28 -16.82
C THR A 347 28.00 -18.30 -16.84
N LYS A 348 28.64 -17.92 -15.72
CA LYS A 348 30.11 -18.01 -15.54
C LYS A 348 30.52 -18.99 -14.44
N GLY A 349 29.57 -19.66 -13.78
CA GLY A 349 29.85 -20.71 -12.81
C GLY A 349 30.53 -21.92 -13.47
N ARG A 350 31.71 -22.29 -12.95
CA ARG A 350 32.31 -23.61 -13.16
C ARG A 350 31.61 -24.64 -12.27
#